data_AF-A0A3C0FKK1-F1
#
_entry.id   AF-A0A3C0FKK1-F1
#
_cell.length_a   1.000
_cell.length_b   1.000
_cell.length_c   1.000
_cell.angle_alpha   90.00
_cell.angle_beta   90.00
_cell.angle_gamma   90.00
#
_symmetry.space_group_name_H-M   'P 1'
#
loop_
_entity.id
_entity.type
_entity.pdbx_description
1 polymer ?
#
loop_
_entity_poly.entity_id
_entity_poly.type
_entity_poly.pdbx_seq_one_letter_code
_entity_poly.pdbx_strand_id
1 'polypeptide(L)'
;MQEISLLNSVIGPVMRGPSSSHCAAPYMMAKLVRELSCANGETLKNAVIRFDPRGSFAPVYAAQSSDENFAAGLAGAKLTDADYRDI
;
A
#
# COMPACT_ATOMS: atom_id res chain seq x y z
N MET A 1 -12.72 10.24 25.26
CA MET A 1 -11.40 9.60 25.10
C MET A 1 -11.57 8.54 24.02
N GLN A 2 -10.70 8.49 23.01
CA GLN A 2 -10.82 7.49 21.96
C GLN A 2 -10.31 6.15 22.52
N GLU A 3 -11.09 5.06 22.37
CA GLU A 3 -10.59 3.74 22.75
C GLU A 3 -9.42 3.36 21.83
N ILE A 4 -8.30 2.94 22.42
CA ILE A 4 -7.10 2.49 21.71
C ILE A 4 -7.03 0.98 21.82
N SER A 5 -7.04 0.29 20.68
CA SER A 5 -6.88 -1.17 20.63
C SER A 5 -5.40 -1.54 20.50
N LEU A 6 -4.90 -2.42 21.38
CA LEU A 6 -3.54 -2.94 21.27
C LEU A 6 -3.30 -3.62 19.92
N LEU A 7 -4.25 -4.44 19.46
CA LEU A 7 -4.10 -5.24 18.24
C LEU A 7 -4.37 -4.43 16.96
N ASN A 8 -5.29 -3.46 16.99
CA ASN A 8 -5.66 -2.73 15.78
C ASN A 8 -4.97 -1.36 15.65
N SER A 9 -4.61 -0.72 16.77
CA SER A 9 -4.09 0.65 16.77
C SER A 9 -2.59 0.73 17.08
N VAL A 10 -2.05 -0.20 17.88
CA VAL A 10 -0.62 -0.17 18.31
C VAL A 10 0.22 -1.17 17.53
N ILE A 11 -0.15 -2.45 17.58
CA ILE A 11 0.52 -3.50 16.80
C ILE A 11 0.05 -3.44 15.35
N GLY A 12 -1.24 -3.15 15.16
CA GLY A 12 -1.85 -3.00 13.84
C GLY A 12 -1.83 -4.30 13.03
N PRO A 13 -2.38 -4.25 11.80
CA PRO A 13 -2.22 -5.35 10.86
C PRO A 13 -0.74 -5.60 10.54
N VAL A 14 -0.41 -6.82 10.12
CA VAL A 14 0.94 -7.12 9.60
C VAL A 14 1.23 -6.19 8.42
N MET A 15 2.36 -5.49 8.50
CA MET A 15 2.79 -4.47 7.55
C MET A 15 4.22 -4.75 7.09
N ARG A 16 4.59 -4.20 5.92
CA ARG A 16 5.94 -4.29 5.37
C ARG A 16 6.70 -2.99 5.60
N GLY A 17 7.96 -3.12 6.01
CA GLY A 17 8.90 -2.00 6.11
C GLY A 17 9.38 -1.50 4.74
N PRO A 18 10.04 -0.33 4.68
CA PRO A 18 10.75 0.30 5.81
C PRO A 18 9.93 1.29 6.63
N SER A 19 8.72 1.67 6.20
CA SER A 19 7.99 2.81 6.76
C SER A 19 6.49 2.56 6.87
N SER A 20 5.87 2.80 8.03
CA SER A 20 4.42 2.67 8.16
C SER A 20 3.68 3.69 7.29
N SER A 21 4.18 4.92 7.19
CA SER A 21 3.51 6.02 6.47
C SER A 21 3.79 6.03 4.97
N HIS A 22 5.01 5.69 4.56
CA HIS A 22 5.41 5.78 3.15
C HIS A 22 5.64 4.43 2.47
N CYS A 23 5.52 3.30 3.18
CA CYS A 23 5.54 1.95 2.59
C CYS A 23 4.22 1.21 2.84
N ALA A 24 3.86 1.01 4.11
CA ALA A 24 2.67 0.25 4.45
C ALA A 24 1.36 0.97 4.06
N ALA A 25 1.27 2.29 4.29
CA ALA A 25 0.07 3.05 3.93
C ALA A 25 -0.20 3.04 2.40
N PRO A 26 0.79 3.26 1.51
CA PRO A 26 0.61 3.07 0.07
C PRO A 26 0.02 1.72 -0.34
N TYR A 27 0.51 0.62 0.23
CA TYR A 27 -0.04 -0.71 -0.06
C TYR A 27 -1.52 -0.80 0.34
N MET A 28 -1.87 -0.33 1.54
CA MET A 28 -3.25 -0.36 2.02
C MET A 28 -4.17 0.54 1.18
N MET A 29 -3.70 1.73 0.79
CA MET A 29 -4.43 2.62 -0.12
C MET A 29 -4.67 1.96 -1.49
N ALA A 30 -3.63 1.37 -2.07
CA ALA A 30 -3.72 0.66 -3.35
C ALA A 30 -4.66 -0.55 -3.30
N LYS A 31 -4.56 -1.35 -2.23
CA LYS A 31 -5.44 -2.50 -2.00
C LYS A 31 -6.89 -2.06 -1.91
N LEU A 32 -7.18 -0.99 -1.15
CA LEU A 32 -8.53 -0.42 -1.06
C LEU A 32 -9.04 0.01 -2.43
N VAL A 33 -8.22 0.74 -3.20
CA VAL A 33 -8.59 1.17 -4.57
C VAL A 33 -8.91 -0.04 -5.45
N ARG A 34 -8.10 -1.10 -5.41
CA ARG A 34 -8.34 -2.34 -6.16
C ARG A 34 -9.66 -3.01 -5.76
N GLU A 35 -9.90 -3.16 -4.46
CA GLU A 35 -11.14 -3.79 -3.93
C GLU A 35 -12.40 -2.99 -4.31
N LEU A 36 -12.30 -1.67 -4.38
CA LEU A 36 -13.40 -0.81 -4.84
C LEU A 36 -13.59 -0.81 -6.35
N SER A 37 -12.54 -1.09 -7.13
CA SER A 37 -12.55 -0.96 -8.59
C SER A 37 -12.77 -2.27 -9.34
N CYS A 38 -12.60 -3.42 -8.69
CA CYS A 38 -12.69 -4.72 -9.34
C CYS A 38 -13.68 -5.63 -8.60
N ALA A 39 -14.66 -6.17 -9.32
CA ALA A 39 -15.55 -7.21 -8.85
C ALA A 39 -15.56 -8.39 -9.84
N ASN A 40 -16.07 -9.56 -9.42
CA ASN A 40 -16.41 -10.66 -10.33
C ASN A 40 -15.29 -11.08 -11.32
N GLY A 41 -14.03 -11.09 -10.87
CA GLY A 41 -12.88 -11.48 -11.69
C GLY A 41 -12.31 -10.39 -12.60
N GLU A 42 -12.78 -9.14 -12.47
CA GLU A 42 -12.20 -8.00 -13.16
C GLU A 42 -10.75 -7.75 -12.73
N THR A 43 -9.98 -7.18 -13.67
CA THR A 43 -8.58 -6.82 -13.46
C THR A 43 -8.34 -5.37 -13.86
N LEU A 44 -7.55 -4.66 -13.07
CA LEU A 44 -7.08 -3.32 -13.41
C LEU A 44 -6.22 -3.41 -14.68
N LYS A 45 -6.57 -2.65 -15.71
CA LYS A 45 -5.77 -2.57 -16.95
C LYS A 45 -4.65 -1.55 -16.86
N ASN A 46 -4.89 -0.45 -16.15
CA ASN A 46 -3.92 0.61 -15.95
C ASN A 46 -4.26 1.39 -14.68
N ALA A 47 -3.24 1.90 -14.02
CA ALA A 47 -3.37 2.82 -12.90
C ALA A 47 -2.31 3.91 -13.02
N VAL A 48 -2.68 5.15 -12.68
CA VAL A 48 -1.77 6.29 -12.73
C VAL A 48 -1.67 6.88 -11.33
N ILE A 49 -0.48 6.78 -10.74
CA ILE A 49 -0.17 7.37 -9.44
C ILE A 49 0.56 8.68 -9.68
N ARG A 50 0.12 9.76 -9.03
CA ARG A 50 0.75 11.08 -9.12
C ARG A 50 0.99 11.60 -7.71
N PHE A 51 2.23 12.01 -7.44
CA PHE A 51 2.57 12.71 -6.22
C PHE A 51 2.60 14.21 -6.48
N ASP A 52 2.12 15.01 -5.52
CA ASP A 52 2.42 16.43 -5.50
C ASP A 52 3.95 16.58 -5.34
N PRO A 53 4.66 17.27 -6.25
CA PRO A 53 6.10 17.48 -6.15
C PRO A 53 6.55 18.14 -4.84
N ARG A 54 5.67 18.89 -4.17
CA ARG A 54 5.92 19.52 -2.86
C ARG A 54 5.36 18.70 -1.69
N GLY A 55 4.70 17.59 -1.98
CA GLY A 55 4.14 16.68 -0.98
C GLY A 55 5.20 15.77 -0.37
N SER A 56 4.84 15.07 0.70
CA SER A 56 5.77 14.21 1.46
C SER A 56 6.22 12.97 0.70
N PHE A 57 5.41 12.47 -0.25
CA PHE A 57 5.74 11.26 -1.02
C PHE A 57 6.79 11.51 -2.10
N ALA A 58 6.63 12.57 -2.91
CA ALA A 58 7.48 12.82 -4.07
C ALA A 58 9.00 12.80 -3.81
N PRO A 59 9.56 13.38 -2.73
CA PRO A 59 11.00 13.38 -2.53
C PRO A 59 11.57 12.02 -2.10
N VAL A 60 10.73 11.09 -1.61
CA VAL A 60 11.19 9.86 -0.96
C VAL A 60 10.50 8.59 -1.44
N TYR A 61 9.66 8.67 -2.49
CA TYR A 61 8.79 7.56 -2.88
C TYR A 61 9.60 6.29 -3.18
N ALA A 62 10.72 6.39 -3.88
CA ALA A 62 11.57 5.23 -4.16
C ALA A 62 12.34 4.76 -2.91
N ALA A 63 12.92 5.71 -2.15
CA ALA A 63 13.72 5.40 -0.96
C ALA A 63 12.91 4.77 0.19
N GLN A 64 11.62 5.08 0.26
CA GLN A 64 10.68 4.48 1.22
C GLN A 64 9.72 3.47 0.58
N SER A 65 10.01 3.01 -0.65
CA SER A 65 9.25 1.96 -1.36
C SER A 65 7.76 2.26 -1.54
N SER A 66 7.36 3.52 -1.63
CA SER A 66 5.96 3.91 -1.86
C SER A 66 5.46 3.40 -3.21
N ASP A 67 6.27 3.53 -4.27
CA ASP A 67 5.98 3.05 -5.62
C ASP A 67 5.74 1.53 -5.67
N GLU A 68 6.68 0.76 -5.13
CA GLU A 68 6.59 -0.70 -5.05
C GLU A 68 5.31 -1.14 -4.34
N ASN A 69 4.95 -0.47 -3.25
CA ASN A 69 3.78 -0.83 -2.46
C ASN A 69 2.47 -0.37 -3.08
N PHE A 70 2.43 0.76 -3.79
CA PHE A 70 1.28 1.10 -4.62
C PHE A 70 1.09 0.04 -5.74
N ALA A 71 2.16 -0.35 -6.42
CA ALA A 71 2.10 -1.35 -7.48
C ALA A 71 1.61 -2.70 -6.96
N ALA A 72 2.20 -3.22 -5.88
CA ALA A 72 1.83 -4.49 -5.28
C ALA A 72 0.38 -4.52 -4.78
N GLY A 73 -0.08 -3.44 -4.14
CA GLY A 73 -1.47 -3.35 -3.66
C GLY A 73 -2.49 -3.32 -4.82
N LEU A 74 -2.16 -2.67 -5.93
CA LEU A 74 -3.01 -2.63 -7.13
C LEU A 74 -3.00 -3.96 -7.89
N ALA A 75 -1.85 -4.66 -7.90
CA ALA A 75 -1.75 -6.01 -8.44
C ALA A 75 -2.54 -7.03 -7.61
N GLY A 76 -2.72 -6.76 -6.31
CA GLY A 76 -3.37 -7.68 -5.36
C GLY A 76 -2.42 -8.73 -4.79
N ALA A 77 -1.12 -8.42 -4.76
CA ALA A 77 -0.09 -9.21 -4.08
C ALA A 77 -0.45 -9.40 -2.60
N LYS A 78 -0.18 -10.57 -2.01
CA LYS A 78 -0.31 -10.73 -0.56
C LYS A 78 1.01 -10.34 0.10
N LEU A 79 0.95 -9.54 1.16
CA LEU A 79 2.13 -9.12 1.93
C LEU A 79 3.03 -10.28 2.41
N THR A 80 2.47 -11.48 2.57
CA THR A 80 3.15 -12.68 3.03
C THR A 80 3.68 -13.56 1.90
N ASP A 81 3.47 -13.19 0.62
CA ASP A 81 3.99 -13.96 -0.50
C ASP A 81 5.52 -13.90 -0.51
N ALA A 82 6.17 -15.06 -0.64
CA ALA A 82 7.63 -15.17 -0.61
C ALA A 82 8.28 -14.35 -1.74
N ASP A 83 7.61 -14.31 -2.89
CA ASP A 83 8.08 -13.66 -4.10
C ASP A 83 7.47 -12.26 -4.27
N TYR A 84 7.05 -11.58 -3.19
CA TYR A 84 6.32 -10.30 -3.25
C TYR A 84 6.93 -9.24 -4.18
N ARG A 85 8.27 -9.19 -4.27
CA ARG A 85 8.98 -8.22 -5.12
C ARG A 85 9.01 -8.60 -6.60
N ASP A 86 8.71 -9.85 -6.89
CA ASP A 86 8.80 -10.45 -8.22
C ASP A 86 7.40 -10.69 -8.83
N ILE A 87 6.32 -10.25 -8.16
CA ILE A 87 4.93 -10.30 -8.62
C ILE A 87 4.68 -9.31 -9.76
#